data_AF-A0A950VKA0-F1
#
_entry.id   AF-A0A950VKA0-F1
#
_cell.length_a   1.000
_cell.length_b   1.000
_cell.length_c   1.000
_cell.angle_alpha   90.00
_cell.angle_beta   90.00
_cell.angle_gamma   90.00
#
_symmetry.space_group_name_H-M   'P 1'
#
loop_
_entity.id
_entity.type
_entity.pdbx_description
1 polymer ?
#
loop_
_entity_poly.entity_id
_entity_poly.type
_entity_poly.pdbx_seq_one_letter_code
_entity_poly.pdbx_strand_id
1 'polypeptide(L)'
;AYAGVLVCLRVLRQASSRWLTVLNHLCGALALVPILFLSPWHSPTWNQYAFLVLFGAVQMALPYWLVAVGLRAVSPQEAGILTLVEPLLNPWWAYLVAGEEPSSYTLAGGALILGALVWRYWPRRQRKGRESIGQGTQA
;
A
#
# COMPACT_ATOMS: atom_id res chain seq x y z
N ALA A 1 2.34 -11.61 1.72
CA ALA A 1 3.18 -11.08 0.63
C ALA A 1 3.27 -9.53 0.66
N TYR A 2 2.17 -8.79 0.52
CA TYR A 2 2.16 -7.32 0.40
C TYR A 2 2.70 -6.55 1.61
N ALA A 3 2.39 -6.99 2.84
CA ALA A 3 2.96 -6.42 4.06
C ALA A 3 4.50 -6.52 4.09
N GLY A 4 5.07 -7.59 3.52
CA GLY A 4 6.52 -7.76 3.39
C GLY A 4 7.15 -6.76 2.40
N VAL A 5 6.46 -6.47 1.30
CA VAL A 5 6.86 -5.43 0.33
C VAL A 5 6.90 -4.06 1.01
N LEU A 6 5.86 -3.71 1.78
CA LEU A 6 5.81 -2.44 2.52
C LEU A 6 6.91 -2.34 3.58
N VAL A 7 7.22 -3.44 4.28
CA VAL A 7 8.33 -3.49 5.24
C VAL A 7 9.68 -3.35 4.54
N CYS A 8 9.91 -4.04 3.42
CA CYS A 8 11.13 -3.89 2.62
C CYS A 8 11.30 -2.47 2.06
N LEU A 9 10.23 -1.87 1.51
CA LEU A 9 10.24 -0.48 1.03
C LEU A 9 10.56 0.51 2.17
N ARG A 10 10.09 0.20 3.39
CA ARG A 10 10.37 0.99 4.58
C ARG A 10 11.83 0.89 5.03
N VAL A 11 12.43 -0.29 4.93
CA VAL A 11 13.88 -0.51 5.16
C VAL A 11 14.72 0.18 4.08
N LEU A 12 14.25 0.19 2.84
CA LEU A 12 14.91 0.81 1.68
C LEU A 12 14.57 2.30 1.51
N ARG A 13 13.89 2.93 2.49
CA ARG A 13 13.45 4.33 2.42
C ARG A 13 14.61 5.33 2.24
N GLN A 14 15.84 4.93 2.60
CA GLN A 14 17.07 5.71 2.40
C GLN A 14 17.62 5.65 0.95
N ALA A 15 17.25 4.65 0.14
CA ALA A 15 17.66 4.53 -1.27
C ALA A 15 16.74 5.34 -2.20
N SER A 16 17.27 5.93 -3.27
CA SER A 16 16.53 6.85 -4.16
C SER A 16 15.22 6.24 -4.71
N SER A 17 14.08 6.92 -4.52
CA SER A 17 12.75 6.40 -4.90
C SER A 17 12.67 6.00 -6.37
N ARG A 18 13.32 6.76 -7.27
CA ARG A 18 13.36 6.46 -8.71
C ARG A 18 14.02 5.12 -9.00
N TRP A 19 15.15 4.84 -8.34
CA TRP A 19 15.91 3.61 -8.53
C TRP A 19 15.17 2.39 -7.97
N LEU A 20 14.51 2.56 -6.83
CA LEU A 20 13.73 1.51 -6.19
C LEU A 20 12.55 1.06 -7.06
N THR A 21 11.81 2.01 -7.64
CA THR A 21 10.69 1.70 -8.54
C THR A 21 11.18 0.99 -9.81
N VAL A 22 12.28 1.44 -10.41
CA VAL A 22 12.86 0.81 -11.61
C VAL A 22 13.30 -0.62 -11.33
N LEU A 23 14.07 -0.84 -10.27
CA LEU A 23 14.52 -2.18 -9.88
C LEU A 23 13.34 -3.12 -9.60
N ASN A 24 12.31 -2.65 -8.89
CA ASN A 24 11.12 -3.45 -8.61
C ASN A 24 10.44 -3.94 -9.89
N HIS A 25 10.25 -3.05 -10.87
CA HIS A 25 9.60 -3.41 -12.14
C HIS A 25 10.51 -4.28 -13.02
N LEU A 26 11.82 -4.06 -13.02
CA LEU A 26 12.78 -4.90 -13.74
C LEU A 26 12.82 -6.32 -13.16
N CYS A 27 12.90 -6.48 -11.83
CA CYS A 27 12.85 -7.78 -11.20
C CYS A 27 11.53 -8.49 -11.48
N GLY A 28 10.40 -7.77 -11.44
CA GLY A 28 9.10 -8.31 -11.83
C GLY A 28 9.06 -8.79 -13.27
N ALA A 29 9.57 -7.99 -14.22
CA ALA A 29 9.64 -8.37 -15.62
C ALA A 29 10.53 -9.61 -15.84
N LEU A 30 11.71 -9.64 -15.23
CA LEU A 30 12.64 -10.78 -15.31
C LEU A 30 12.04 -12.06 -14.70
N ALA A 31 11.30 -11.95 -13.60
CA ALA A 31 10.64 -13.09 -12.98
C ALA A 31 9.55 -13.71 -13.87
N LEU A 32 8.96 -12.92 -14.79
CA LEU A 32 7.95 -13.39 -15.75
C LEU A 32 8.56 -13.94 -17.05
N VAL A 33 9.84 -13.69 -17.34
CA VAL A 33 10.50 -14.20 -18.55
C VAL A 33 10.38 -15.73 -18.70
N PRO A 34 10.59 -16.56 -17.65
CA PRO A 34 10.43 -18.01 -17.77
C PRO A 34 9.02 -18.44 -18.21
N ILE A 35 7.98 -17.70 -17.81
CA ILE A 35 6.58 -18.01 -18.15
C ILE A 35 6.34 -17.86 -19.66
N LEU A 36 7.04 -16.95 -20.34
CA LEU A 36 6.95 -16.80 -21.79
C LEU A 36 7.35 -18.08 -22.54
N PHE A 37 8.27 -18.86 -21.97
CA PHE A 37 8.73 -20.12 -22.57
C PHE A 37 7.87 -21.33 -22.19
N LEU A 38 7.01 -21.21 -21.19
CA LEU A 38 6.14 -22.28 -20.70
C LEU A 38 4.73 -22.25 -21.29
N SER A 39 4.36 -21.17 -21.99
CA SER A 39 3.04 -20.97 -22.58
C SER A 39 3.11 -20.93 -24.10
N PRO A 40 2.11 -21.46 -24.84
CA PRO A 40 2.01 -21.28 -26.28
C PRO A 40 1.97 -19.79 -26.63
N TRP A 41 2.87 -19.40 -27.53
CA TRP A 41 3.09 -18.00 -27.89
C TRP A 41 1.95 -17.50 -28.76
N HIS A 42 1.28 -16.45 -28.31
CA HIS A 42 0.29 -15.71 -29.09
C HIS A 42 0.84 -14.31 -29.32
N SER A 43 0.98 -13.90 -30.58
CA SER A 43 1.44 -12.55 -30.90
C SER A 43 0.40 -11.53 -30.43
N PRO A 44 0.75 -10.59 -29.54
CA PRO A 44 -0.20 -9.58 -29.10
C PRO A 44 -0.61 -8.65 -30.24
N THR A 45 -1.87 -8.27 -30.25
CA THR A 45 -2.41 -7.23 -31.14
C THR A 45 -1.91 -5.85 -30.72
N TRP A 46 -2.01 -4.86 -31.62
CA TRP A 46 -1.52 -3.51 -31.30
C TRP A 46 -2.22 -2.88 -30.09
N ASN A 47 -3.52 -3.17 -29.95
CA ASN A 47 -4.32 -2.74 -28.79
C ASN A 47 -3.84 -3.35 -27.48
N GLN A 48 -3.39 -4.62 -27.49
CA GLN A 48 -2.88 -5.28 -26.29
C GLN A 48 -1.56 -4.67 -25.81
N TYR A 49 -0.68 -4.29 -26.73
CA TYR A 49 0.52 -3.53 -26.36
C TYR A 49 0.18 -2.14 -25.80
N ALA A 50 -0.81 -1.45 -26.38
CA ALA A 50 -1.26 -0.17 -25.85
C ALA A 50 -1.80 -0.32 -24.41
N PHE A 51 -2.62 -1.35 -24.15
CA PHE A 51 -3.07 -1.67 -22.79
C PHE A 51 -1.91 -2.06 -21.87
N LEU A 52 -0.94 -2.86 -22.33
CA LEU A 52 0.24 -3.22 -21.54
C LEU A 52 1.05 -1.99 -21.11
N VAL A 53 1.27 -1.04 -22.03
CA VAL A 53 1.97 0.21 -21.71
C VAL A 53 1.14 1.05 -20.74
N LEU A 54 -0.17 1.18 -20.98
CA LEU A 54 -1.06 1.95 -20.13
C LEU A 54 -1.11 1.39 -18.70
N PHE A 55 -1.36 0.09 -18.55
CA PHE A 55 -1.41 -0.59 -17.26
C PHE A 55 -0.03 -0.59 -16.59
N GLY A 56 1.05 -0.85 -17.33
CA GLY A 56 2.41 -0.83 -16.81
C GLY A 56 2.84 0.55 -16.30
N ALA A 57 2.58 1.61 -17.06
CA ALA A 57 3.00 2.96 -16.69
C ALA A 57 2.05 3.63 -15.70
N VAL A 58 0.75 3.63 -15.98
CA VAL A 58 -0.25 4.39 -15.23
C VAL A 58 -0.78 3.62 -14.04
N GLN A 59 -1.04 2.31 -14.18
CA GLN A 59 -1.61 1.52 -13.09
C GLN A 59 -0.54 0.95 -12.15
N MET A 60 0.65 0.63 -12.67
CA MET A 60 1.73 0.04 -11.86
C MET A 60 2.81 1.08 -11.49
N ALA A 61 3.55 1.60 -12.47
CA ALA A 61 4.73 2.43 -12.16
C ALA A 61 4.39 3.71 -11.39
N LEU A 62 3.33 4.41 -11.79
CA LEU A 62 2.90 5.67 -11.17
C LEU A 62 2.47 5.49 -9.69
N PRO A 63 1.56 4.56 -9.31
CA PRO A 63 1.20 4.33 -7.91
C PRO A 63 2.37 3.90 -7.05
N TYR A 64 3.24 3.01 -7.53
CA TYR A 64 4.44 2.60 -6.76
C TYR A 64 5.39 3.76 -6.54
N TRP A 65 5.57 4.65 -7.53
CA TRP A 65 6.37 5.85 -7.36
C TRP A 65 5.74 6.82 -6.34
N LEU A 66 4.43 7.06 -6.42
CA LEU A 66 3.70 7.90 -5.47
C LEU A 66 3.79 7.34 -4.04
N VAL A 67 3.64 6.02 -3.87
CA VAL A 67 3.80 5.33 -2.58
C VAL A 67 5.22 5.49 -2.06
N ALA A 68 6.25 5.28 -2.90
CA ALA A 68 7.64 5.44 -2.50
C ALA A 68 8.01 6.88 -2.10
N VAL A 69 7.36 7.89 -2.71
CA VAL A 69 7.51 9.31 -2.33
C VAL A 69 6.73 9.61 -1.05
N GLY A 70 5.45 9.21 -0.97
CA GLY A 70 4.56 9.46 0.17
C GLY A 70 5.05 8.79 1.45
N LEU A 71 5.53 7.54 1.38
CA LEU A 71 6.11 6.83 2.52
C LEU A 71 7.30 7.55 3.15
N ARG A 72 7.95 8.49 2.46
CA ARG A 72 9.03 9.33 3.02
C ARG A 72 8.53 10.52 3.82
N ALA A 73 7.37 11.06 3.47
CA ALA A 73 6.77 12.21 4.14
C ALA A 73 5.88 11.81 5.34
N VAL A 74 5.39 10.57 5.34
CA VAL A 74 4.32 10.12 6.24
C VAL A 74 4.88 9.34 7.44
N SER A 75 4.26 9.53 8.62
CA SER A 75 4.63 8.83 9.85
C SER A 75 4.27 7.33 9.81
N PRO A 76 4.90 6.46 10.63
CA PRO A 76 4.55 5.04 10.70
C PRO A 76 3.08 4.73 10.92
N GLN A 77 2.42 5.56 11.71
CA GLN A 77 1.03 5.42 12.11
C GLN A 77 0.12 5.67 10.90
N GLU A 78 0.32 6.78 10.21
CA GLU A 78 -0.44 7.16 9.02
C GLU A 78 -0.24 6.19 7.85
N ALA A 79 0.99 5.69 7.63
CA ALA A 79 1.26 4.68 6.60
C ALA A 79 0.48 3.37 6.84
N GLY A 80 0.29 2.99 8.12
CA GLY A 80 -0.54 1.87 8.49
C GLY A 80 -2.03 2.07 8.16
N ILE A 81 -2.55 3.30 8.32
CA ILE A 81 -3.93 3.64 7.94
C ILE A 81 -4.09 3.53 6.43
N LEU A 82 -3.17 4.13 5.65
CA LEU A 82 -3.22 4.08 4.19
C LEU A 82 -3.27 2.63 3.66
N THR A 83 -2.51 1.73 4.29
CA THR A 83 -2.49 0.29 3.94
C THR A 83 -3.83 -0.39 4.22
N LEU A 84 -4.59 0.06 5.24
CA LEU A 84 -5.91 -0.49 5.58
C LEU A 84 -7.04 0.15 4.77
N VAL A 85 -6.84 1.37 4.27
CA VAL A 85 -7.79 2.08 3.40
C VAL A 85 -7.82 1.46 2.00
N GLU A 86 -6.68 1.01 1.49
CA GLU A 86 -6.57 0.34 0.17
C GLU A 86 -7.57 -0.83 -0.03
N PRO A 87 -7.64 -1.84 0.86
CA PRO A 87 -8.60 -2.94 0.72
C PRO A 87 -10.06 -2.52 0.94
N LEU A 88 -10.33 -1.40 1.61
CA LEU A 88 -11.69 -0.84 1.73
C LEU A 88 -12.12 -0.13 0.44
N LEU A 89 -11.17 0.54 -0.24
CA LEU A 89 -11.43 1.24 -1.49
C LEU A 89 -11.60 0.29 -2.68
N ASN A 90 -10.93 -0.87 -2.70
CA ASN A 90 -11.01 -1.80 -3.83
C ASN A 90 -12.45 -2.26 -4.17
N PRO A 91 -13.24 -2.79 -3.22
CA PRO A 91 -14.65 -3.13 -3.47
C PRO A 91 -15.50 -1.93 -3.83
N TRP A 92 -15.21 -0.75 -3.26
CA TRP A 92 -15.93 0.48 -3.57
C TRP A 92 -15.71 0.92 -5.02
N TRP A 93 -14.48 0.86 -5.51
CA TRP A 93 -14.17 1.14 -6.91
C TRP A 93 -14.73 0.08 -7.86
N ALA A 94 -14.71 -1.20 -7.49
CA ALA A 94 -15.32 -2.27 -8.28
C ALA A 94 -16.84 -2.05 -8.43
N TYR A 95 -17.52 -1.68 -7.34
CA TYR A 95 -18.93 -1.33 -7.37
C TYR A 95 -19.22 -0.12 -8.28
N LEU A 96 -18.43 0.96 -8.17
CA LEU A 96 -18.66 2.18 -8.96
C LEU A 96 -18.35 2.02 -10.46
N VAL A 97 -17.29 1.28 -10.81
CA VAL A 97 -16.80 1.19 -12.20
C VAL A 97 -17.39 -0.02 -12.92
N ALA A 98 -17.51 -1.16 -12.25
CA ALA A 98 -17.95 -2.41 -12.84
C ALA A 98 -19.40 -2.79 -12.44
N GLY A 99 -20.01 -2.11 -11.46
CA GLY A 99 -21.33 -2.45 -10.97
C GLY A 99 -21.36 -3.76 -10.17
N GLU A 100 -20.20 -4.28 -9.77
CA GLU A 100 -20.11 -5.51 -8.99
C GLU A 100 -20.56 -5.26 -7.56
N GLU A 101 -21.73 -5.80 -7.18
CA GLU A 101 -22.22 -5.68 -5.81
C GLU A 101 -21.30 -6.44 -4.84
N PRO A 102 -20.75 -5.76 -3.81
CA PRO A 102 -19.88 -6.41 -2.85
C PRO A 102 -20.66 -7.46 -2.06
N SER A 103 -20.14 -8.69 -2.04
CA SER A 103 -20.74 -9.79 -1.27
C SER A 103 -20.87 -9.46 0.21
N SER A 104 -21.76 -10.16 0.90
CA SER A 104 -21.92 -10.08 2.36
C SER A 104 -20.60 -10.34 3.12
N TYR A 105 -19.74 -11.23 2.61
CA TYR A 105 -18.42 -11.48 3.17
C TYR A 105 -17.44 -10.31 2.96
N THR A 106 -17.50 -9.64 1.81
CA THR A 106 -16.72 -8.43 1.53
C THR A 106 -17.08 -7.32 2.50
N LEU A 107 -18.38 -7.11 2.75
CA LEU A 107 -18.88 -6.14 3.71
C LEU A 107 -18.47 -6.49 5.15
N ALA A 108 -18.56 -7.77 5.53
CA ALA A 108 -18.13 -8.23 6.85
C ALA A 108 -16.63 -8.01 7.08
N GLY A 109 -15.79 -8.33 6.08
CA GLY A 109 -14.35 -8.05 6.13
C GLY A 109 -14.05 -6.56 6.24
N GLY A 110 -14.74 -5.72 5.46
CA GLY A 110 -14.62 -4.27 5.55
C GLY A 110 -15.01 -3.72 6.93
N ALA A 111 -16.11 -4.21 7.51
CA ALA A 111 -16.55 -3.84 8.85
C ALA A 111 -15.53 -4.23 9.93
N LEU A 112 -14.90 -5.40 9.81
CA LEU A 112 -13.82 -5.84 10.73
C LEU A 112 -12.59 -4.92 10.65
N ILE A 113 -12.17 -4.54 9.43
CA ILE A 113 -11.04 -3.61 9.23
C ILE A 113 -11.34 -2.26 9.87
N LEU A 114 -12.53 -1.70 9.61
CA LEU A 114 -12.98 -0.43 10.19
C LEU A 114 -13.06 -0.51 11.73
N GLY A 115 -13.62 -1.58 12.28
CA GLY A 115 -13.70 -1.81 13.72
C GLY A 115 -12.32 -1.89 14.37
N ALA A 116 -11.37 -2.60 13.76
CA ALA A 116 -9.99 -2.66 14.24
C ALA A 116 -9.30 -1.28 14.20
N LEU A 117 -9.58 -0.48 13.16
CA LEU A 117 -9.06 0.88 13.03
C LEU A 117 -9.60 1.79 14.15
N VAL A 118 -10.91 1.76 14.39
CA VAL A 118 -11.55 2.52 15.48
C VAL A 118 -11.00 2.10 16.84
N TRP A 119 -10.86 0.79 17.08
CA TRP A 119 -10.28 0.28 18.34
C TRP A 119 -8.84 0.76 18.55
N ARG A 120 -8.03 0.75 17.49
CA ARG A 120 -6.61 1.13 17.55
C ARG A 120 -6.42 2.63 17.75
N TYR A 121 -7.26 3.46 17.14
CA TYR A 121 -7.21 4.92 17.27
C TYR A 121 -8.14 5.47 18.35
N TRP A 122 -8.82 4.59 19.08
CA TRP A 122 -9.64 5.01 20.21
C TRP A 122 -8.77 5.82 21.17
N PRO A 123 -9.17 7.04 21.55
CA PRO A 123 -8.37 7.89 22.41
C PRO A 123 -8.19 7.20 23.77
N ARG A 124 -7.08 6.49 23.92
CA ARG A 124 -6.61 6.04 25.23
C ARG A 124 -6.18 7.31 25.94
N ARG A 125 -7.02 7.76 26.88
CA ARG A 125 -6.64 8.81 27.82
C ARG A 125 -5.31 8.39 28.45
N GLN A 126 -4.22 8.95 27.94
CA GLN A 126 -2.95 8.85 28.61
C GLN A 126 -3.20 9.50 29.97
N ARG A 127 -3.18 8.69 31.03
CA ARG A 127 -3.04 9.21 32.38
C ARG A 127 -1.72 9.96 32.35
N LYS A 128 -1.79 11.29 32.21
CA LYS A 128 -0.73 12.20 32.63
C LYS A 128 -0.56 11.97 34.14
N GLY A 129 0.25 10.98 34.48
CA GLY A 129 0.80 10.80 35.81
C GLY A 129 1.61 12.04 36.13
N ARG A 130 1.31 12.62 37.29
CA ARG A 130 1.91 13.82 37.83
C ARG A 130 3.43 13.68 37.94
N GLU A 131 4.17 14.54 37.26
CA GLU A 131 5.53 14.92 37.67
C GLU A 131 5.61 16.45 37.68
N SER A 132 4.88 17.04 38.62
CA SER A 132 5.13 18.36 39.16
C SER A 132 5.00 18.17 40.66
N ILE A 133 6.13 18.14 41.36
CA ILE A 133 6.41 18.53 42.75
C ILE A 133 7.81 17.98 43.06
N GLY A 134 8.81 18.85 43.21
CA GLY A 134 10.02 18.49 43.96
C GLY A 134 11.40 18.72 43.34
N GLN A 135 11.64 19.76 42.52
CA GLN A 135 13.01 20.29 42.33
C GLN A 135 13.00 21.82 42.29
N GLY A 136 12.55 22.41 43.40
CA GLY A 136 12.88 23.77 43.80
C GLY A 136 13.15 23.69 45.30
N THR A 137 14.32 24.17 45.74
CA THR A 137 14.84 24.10 47.12
C THR A 137 15.72 22.88 47.39
N GLN A 138 16.97 22.90 46.91
CA GLN A 138 18.14 22.85 47.81
C GLN A 138 19.23 23.73 47.18
N ALA A 139 19.46 24.85 47.85
CA ALA A 139 20.60 25.73 47.72
C ALA A 139 21.72 25.21 48.64
#